data_AF-A0A2K8KCH1-F1
#
_entry.id   AF-A0A2K8KCH1-F1
#
_cell.length_a   1.000
_cell.length_b   1.000
_cell.length_c   1.000
_cell.angle_alpha   90.00
_cell.angle_beta   90.00
_cell.angle_gamma   90.00
#
_symmetry.space_group_name_H-M   'P 1'
#
loop_
_entity.id
_entity.type
_entity.pdbx_description
1 polymer ?
#
loop_
_entity_poly.entity_id
_entity_poly.type
_entity_poly.pdbx_seq_one_letter_code
_entity_poly.pdbx_strand_id
1 'polypeptide(L)'
;MPGDGAVRALVIGGLVLLFLIVLVDAFGARERAVAARANPPVEETQTATVPSVYRIPRDLASEAEAARAQALAADSDEAPVEAEIAEDAIETDVAEAEVAEDAVEADVAEAEATEDAVEADVAEAEATEEAVETDVAEAEATEDAVEADVAEAEATEEAVEADVAEAEATEEAVEAEAAEAEATEDAAQDVAAGDDDALALLAGADIANGESVWRQCRACHIHDAEQNRGGPHLVNIIGREVAAAEGWRYSRSLSEHGGVWTVESLLAWLENPDSYIPGNQMAFRGLRNEQDRIDVLGFLNASSAN
;
A
#
# COMPACT_ATOMS: atom_id res chain seq x y z
N MET A 1 -38.77 5.15 16.80
CA MET A 1 -38.45 4.00 15.93
C MET A 1 -37.07 4.28 15.35
N PRO A 2 -36.00 3.58 15.77
CA PRO A 2 -34.69 3.74 15.16
C PRO A 2 -34.67 3.00 13.81
N GLY A 3 -34.17 3.69 12.78
CA GLY A 3 -34.39 3.36 11.37
C GLY A 3 -33.52 2.25 10.78
N ASP A 4 -34.03 1.70 9.68
CA ASP A 4 -33.55 0.56 8.89
C ASP A 4 -32.09 0.64 8.38
N GLY A 5 -31.39 1.76 8.57
CA GLY A 5 -30.01 1.94 8.11
C GLY A 5 -28.97 1.15 8.92
N ALA A 6 -29.13 1.10 10.25
CA ALA A 6 -28.17 0.41 11.13
C ALA A 6 -28.21 -1.12 10.96
N VAL A 7 -29.37 -1.67 10.57
CA VAL A 7 -29.56 -3.12 10.37
C VAL A 7 -28.89 -3.57 9.05
N ARG A 8 -28.83 -2.70 8.03
CA ARG A 8 -28.20 -3.03 6.74
C ARG A 8 -26.67 -3.02 6.78
N ALA A 9 -26.06 -2.11 7.53
CA ALA A 9 -24.60 -2.07 7.70
C ALA A 9 -24.07 -3.31 8.47
N LEU A 10 -24.82 -3.77 9.49
CA LEU A 10 -24.46 -4.96 10.28
C LEU A 10 -24.54 -6.26 9.45
N VAL A 11 -25.49 -6.36 8.52
CA VAL A 11 -25.67 -7.55 7.67
C VAL A 11 -24.58 -7.64 6.59
N ILE A 12 -24.15 -6.50 6.03
CA ILE A 12 -23.09 -6.48 5.00
C ILE A 12 -21.72 -6.73 5.65
N GLY A 13 -21.41 -6.10 6.79
CA GLY A 13 -20.16 -6.35 7.52
C GLY A 13 -20.04 -7.79 8.04
N GLY A 14 -21.17 -8.39 8.48
CA GLY A 14 -21.20 -9.79 8.90
C GLY A 14 -20.98 -10.79 7.75
N LEU A 15 -21.46 -10.47 6.53
CA LEU A 15 -21.25 -11.33 5.36
C LEU A 15 -19.80 -11.28 4.86
N VAL A 16 -19.15 -10.11 4.89
CA VAL A 16 -17.75 -9.95 4.49
C VAL A 16 -16.82 -10.67 5.47
N LEU A 17 -17.09 -10.58 6.78
CA LEU A 17 -16.32 -11.29 7.81
C LEU A 17 -16.50 -12.82 7.71
N LEU A 18 -17.71 -13.30 7.43
CA LEU A 18 -17.96 -14.73 7.18
C LEU A 18 -17.29 -15.22 5.89
N PHE A 19 -17.23 -14.41 4.84
CA PHE A 19 -16.57 -14.76 3.58
C PHE A 19 -15.05 -14.84 3.74
N LEU A 20 -14.45 -13.93 4.50
CA LEU A 20 -13.01 -13.96 4.83
C LEU A 20 -12.64 -15.17 5.72
N ILE A 21 -13.48 -15.53 6.68
CA ILE A 21 -13.25 -16.72 7.52
C ILE A 21 -13.31 -18.01 6.68
N VAL A 22 -14.26 -18.11 5.74
CA VAL A 22 -14.36 -19.28 4.84
C VAL A 22 -13.17 -19.35 3.87
N LEU A 23 -12.62 -18.22 3.41
CA LEU A 23 -11.42 -18.17 2.56
C LEU A 23 -10.15 -18.60 3.31
N VAL A 24 -9.96 -18.14 4.55
CA VAL A 24 -8.79 -18.52 5.37
C VAL A 24 -8.83 -20.01 5.73
N ASP A 25 -10.00 -20.58 6.05
CA ASP A 25 -10.15 -22.02 6.30
C ASP A 25 -9.95 -22.86 5.03
N ALA A 26 -10.38 -22.37 3.85
CA ALA A 26 -10.18 -23.04 2.57
C ALA A 26 -8.71 -23.04 2.12
N PHE A 27 -7.97 -21.95 2.39
CA PHE A 27 -6.53 -21.85 2.13
C PHE A 27 -5.73 -22.74 3.08
N GLY A 28 -6.04 -22.72 4.39
CA GLY A 28 -5.40 -23.60 5.38
C GLY A 28 -5.72 -25.10 5.21
N ALA A 29 -6.83 -25.45 4.57
CA ALA A 29 -7.14 -26.83 4.19
C ALA A 29 -6.31 -27.31 2.98
N ARG A 30 -5.99 -26.40 2.04
CA ARG A 30 -5.16 -26.69 0.86
C ARG A 30 -3.69 -26.89 1.23
N GLU A 31 -3.14 -26.08 2.13
CA GLU A 31 -1.76 -26.24 2.62
C GLU A 31 -1.54 -27.57 3.37
N ARG A 32 -2.53 -28.02 4.17
CA ARG A 32 -2.46 -29.33 4.84
C ARG A 32 -2.54 -30.51 3.87
N ALA A 33 -3.19 -30.34 2.71
CA ALA A 33 -3.26 -31.37 1.68
C ALA A 33 -1.97 -31.47 0.85
N VAL A 34 -1.29 -30.34 0.61
CA VAL A 34 0.01 -30.31 -0.10
C VAL A 34 1.13 -30.88 0.78
N ALA A 35 1.15 -30.54 2.08
CA ALA A 35 2.14 -31.08 3.02
C ALA A 35 2.01 -32.60 3.27
N ALA A 36 0.81 -33.17 3.11
CA ALA A 36 0.58 -34.61 3.27
C ALA A 36 0.99 -35.44 2.04
N ARG A 37 1.17 -34.82 0.86
CA ARG A 37 1.59 -35.50 -0.37
C ARG A 37 3.10 -35.47 -0.59
N ALA A 38 3.81 -34.55 0.05
CA ALA A 38 5.24 -34.32 -0.13
C ALA A 38 6.16 -35.26 0.69
N ASN A 39 5.63 -36.11 1.57
CA ASN A 39 6.46 -37.02 2.37
C ASN A 39 5.70 -38.31 2.77
N PRO A 40 5.61 -39.32 1.89
CA PRO A 40 5.21 -40.64 2.34
C PRO A 40 6.23 -41.15 3.36
N PRO A 41 5.82 -41.85 4.45
CA PRO A 41 6.78 -42.46 5.36
C PRO A 41 7.63 -43.44 4.56
N VAL A 42 8.91 -43.13 4.42
CA VAL A 42 9.92 -44.07 3.92
C VAL A 42 9.92 -45.23 4.91
N GLU A 43 9.27 -46.34 4.56
CA GLU A 43 9.52 -47.59 5.26
C GLU A 43 11.00 -47.90 5.04
N GLU A 44 11.71 -47.98 6.17
CA GLU A 44 13.14 -48.29 6.24
C GLU A 44 13.34 -49.71 5.70
N THR A 45 13.48 -49.82 4.37
CA THR A 45 13.86 -51.08 3.73
C THR A 45 15.27 -51.38 4.16
N GLN A 46 15.35 -52.27 5.14
CA GLN A 46 16.51 -53.02 5.58
C GLN A 46 17.49 -53.19 4.41
N THR A 47 18.66 -52.58 4.53
CA THR A 47 19.74 -52.64 3.53
C THR A 47 20.00 -54.10 3.16
N ALA A 48 19.48 -54.53 2.01
CA ALA A 48 19.92 -55.75 1.38
C ALA A 48 21.40 -55.54 1.08
N THR A 49 22.23 -56.19 1.88
CA THR A 49 23.66 -56.29 1.62
C THR A 49 23.78 -56.98 0.28
N VAL A 50 24.15 -56.24 -0.77
CA VAL A 50 24.57 -56.82 -2.04
C VAL A 50 25.68 -57.82 -1.67
N PRO A 51 25.51 -59.13 -1.86
CA PRO A 51 26.62 -60.03 -1.67
C PRO A 51 27.67 -59.59 -2.68
N SER A 52 28.88 -59.30 -2.20
CA SER A 52 30.06 -59.07 -3.03
C SER A 52 30.25 -60.29 -3.94
N VAL A 53 29.62 -60.27 -5.12
CA VAL A 53 29.77 -61.32 -6.12
C VAL A 53 31.16 -61.17 -6.71
N TYR A 54 32.03 -62.04 -6.21
CA TYR A 54 33.15 -62.66 -6.90
C TYR A 54 34.02 -61.73 -7.77
N ARG A 55 35.04 -61.14 -7.13
CA ARG A 55 36.27 -60.76 -7.82
C ARG A 55 36.89 -62.05 -8.38
N ILE A 56 36.69 -62.32 -9.67
CA ILE A 56 37.39 -63.40 -10.38
C ILE A 56 38.90 -63.17 -10.23
N PRO A 57 39.66 -64.04 -9.55
CA PRO A 57 41.11 -63.94 -9.60
C PRO A 57 41.55 -64.31 -11.01
N ARG A 58 42.16 -63.35 -11.71
CA ARG A 58 42.78 -63.49 -13.04
C ARG A 58 44.05 -64.34 -12.99
N ASP A 59 44.00 -65.55 -12.46
CA ASP A 59 45.17 -66.44 -12.47
C ASP A 59 44.89 -67.95 -12.44
N LEU A 60 43.73 -68.42 -12.92
CA LEU A 60 43.47 -69.88 -13.07
C LEU A 60 43.74 -70.41 -14.48
N ALA A 61 44.00 -69.52 -15.46
CA ALA A 61 44.41 -69.94 -16.80
C ALA A 61 45.88 -70.43 -16.85
N SER A 62 46.73 -70.01 -15.91
CA SER A 62 48.15 -70.39 -15.89
C SER A 62 48.42 -71.71 -15.14
N GLU A 63 47.56 -72.09 -14.18
CA GLU A 63 47.69 -73.35 -13.43
C GLU A 63 46.99 -74.55 -14.13
N ALA A 64 45.91 -74.30 -14.89
CA ALA A 64 45.24 -75.35 -15.67
C ALA A 64 46.05 -75.81 -16.90
N GLU A 65 46.82 -74.90 -17.52
CA GLU A 65 47.69 -75.24 -18.66
C GLU A 65 48.96 -76.00 -18.20
N ALA A 66 49.41 -75.77 -16.95
CA ALA A 66 50.52 -76.51 -16.34
C ALA A 66 50.12 -77.95 -15.94
N ALA A 67 48.90 -78.17 -15.47
CA ALA A 67 48.38 -79.52 -15.17
C ALA A 67 48.17 -80.35 -16.45
N ARG A 68 47.74 -79.72 -17.54
CA ARG A 68 47.51 -80.39 -18.84
C ARG A 68 48.81 -80.83 -19.53
N ALA A 69 49.93 -80.17 -19.26
CA ALA A 69 51.25 -80.56 -19.75
C ALA A 69 51.86 -81.76 -18.99
N GLN A 70 51.40 -82.04 -17.76
CA GLN A 70 51.91 -83.15 -16.95
C GLN A 70 51.16 -84.47 -17.17
N ALA A 71 49.95 -84.44 -17.74
CA ALA A 71 49.15 -85.62 -18.06
C ALA A 71 49.52 -86.29 -19.40
N LEU A 72 50.30 -85.63 -20.28
CA LEU A 72 50.64 -86.17 -21.61
C LEU A 72 51.90 -87.06 -21.65
N ALA A 73 52.44 -87.47 -20.50
CA ALA A 73 53.73 -88.17 -20.41
C ALA A 73 53.72 -89.47 -19.60
N ALA A 74 52.58 -90.12 -19.40
CA ALA A 74 52.50 -91.43 -18.76
C ALA A 74 51.74 -92.46 -19.63
N ASP A 75 52.52 -93.42 -20.14
CA ASP A 75 52.22 -94.84 -20.43
C ASP A 75 50.81 -95.22 -20.94
N SER A 76 50.63 -95.52 -22.23
CA SER A 76 50.68 -96.89 -22.81
C SER A 76 50.19 -98.03 -21.91
N ASP A 77 49.09 -98.67 -22.35
CA ASP A 77 48.57 -99.99 -21.96
C ASP A 77 47.70 -100.12 -20.68
N GLU A 78 46.54 -99.44 -20.62
CA GLU A 78 45.32 -99.99 -19.97
C GLU A 78 44.05 -99.21 -20.38
N ALA A 79 43.24 -99.77 -21.28
CA ALA A 79 41.86 -99.33 -21.53
C ALA A 79 41.02 -100.59 -21.75
N PRO A 80 39.86 -100.73 -21.06
CA PRO A 80 38.67 -100.14 -21.66
C PRO A 80 37.57 -99.70 -20.66
N VAL A 81 37.90 -99.29 -19.42
CA VAL A 81 36.88 -98.82 -18.44
C VAL A 81 36.87 -97.29 -18.25
N GLU A 82 37.90 -96.57 -18.67
CA GLU A 82 37.96 -95.10 -18.55
C GLU A 82 37.33 -94.36 -19.75
N ALA A 83 37.07 -95.04 -20.86
CA ALA A 83 36.48 -94.42 -22.06
C ALA A 83 34.97 -94.16 -21.93
N GLU A 84 34.19 -95.09 -21.34
CA GLU A 84 32.75 -94.85 -21.09
C GLU A 84 32.53 -93.84 -19.96
N ILE A 85 33.40 -93.82 -18.94
CA ILE A 85 33.36 -92.80 -17.87
C ILE A 85 33.69 -91.40 -18.43
N ALA A 86 34.54 -91.31 -19.45
CA ALA A 86 34.85 -90.04 -20.10
C ALA A 86 33.72 -89.54 -21.02
N GLU A 87 32.97 -90.44 -21.67
CA GLU A 87 31.81 -90.07 -22.49
C GLU A 87 30.64 -89.60 -21.61
N ASP A 88 30.32 -90.35 -20.53
CA ASP A 88 29.30 -89.95 -19.55
C ASP A 88 29.66 -88.61 -18.85
N ALA A 89 30.95 -88.35 -18.60
CA ALA A 89 31.41 -87.09 -18.02
C ALA A 89 31.25 -85.91 -19.01
N ILE A 90 31.57 -86.12 -20.29
CA ILE A 90 31.37 -85.09 -21.34
C ILE A 90 29.88 -84.81 -21.55
N GLU A 91 29.02 -85.84 -21.55
CA GLU A 91 27.57 -85.63 -21.65
C GLU A 91 27.02 -84.86 -20.44
N THR A 92 27.56 -85.11 -19.24
CA THR A 92 27.22 -84.36 -18.03
C THR A 92 27.68 -82.91 -18.11
N ASP A 93 28.93 -82.66 -18.53
CA ASP A 93 29.48 -81.31 -18.68
C ASP A 93 28.72 -80.50 -19.75
N VAL A 94 28.31 -81.15 -20.85
CA VAL A 94 27.48 -80.52 -21.89
C VAL A 94 26.10 -80.19 -21.34
N ALA A 95 25.48 -81.09 -20.57
CA ALA A 95 24.19 -80.80 -19.93
C ALA A 95 24.28 -79.67 -18.90
N GLU A 96 25.37 -79.59 -18.12
CA GLU A 96 25.61 -78.47 -17.19
C GLU A 96 25.86 -77.15 -17.93
N ALA A 97 26.53 -77.18 -19.08
CA ALA A 97 26.76 -76.00 -19.91
C ALA A 97 25.46 -75.49 -20.56
N GLU A 98 24.58 -76.38 -21.05
CA GLU A 98 23.28 -75.99 -21.59
C GLU A 98 22.37 -75.40 -20.50
N VAL A 99 22.39 -75.95 -19.28
CA VAL A 99 21.67 -75.37 -18.13
C VAL A 99 22.25 -74.00 -17.74
N ALA A 100 23.55 -73.80 -17.87
CA ALA A 100 24.19 -72.50 -17.63
C ALA A 100 23.85 -71.48 -18.74
N GLU A 101 23.74 -71.90 -20.00
CA GLU A 101 23.29 -71.05 -21.11
C GLU A 101 21.84 -70.61 -20.91
N ASP A 102 20.94 -71.54 -20.59
CA ASP A 102 19.53 -71.23 -20.28
C ASP A 102 19.39 -70.25 -19.10
N ALA A 103 20.27 -70.37 -18.09
CA ALA A 103 20.29 -69.45 -16.94
C ALA A 103 20.77 -68.05 -17.34
N VAL A 104 21.79 -67.94 -18.19
CA VAL A 104 22.30 -66.65 -18.68
C VAL A 104 21.26 -65.97 -19.57
N GLU A 105 20.56 -66.71 -20.43
CA GLU A 105 19.48 -66.15 -21.26
C GLU A 105 18.31 -65.67 -20.41
N ALA A 106 17.99 -66.37 -19.31
CA ALA A 106 16.98 -65.91 -18.35
C ALA A 106 17.40 -64.62 -17.64
N ASP A 107 18.66 -64.52 -17.20
CA ASP A 107 19.21 -63.32 -16.56
C ASP A 107 19.23 -62.12 -17.54
N VAL A 108 19.54 -62.36 -18.82
CA VAL A 108 19.51 -61.33 -19.88
C VAL A 108 18.08 -60.84 -20.11
N ALA A 109 17.10 -61.75 -20.18
CA ALA A 109 15.70 -61.36 -20.34
C ALA A 109 15.17 -60.57 -19.12
N GLU A 110 15.60 -60.91 -17.90
CA GLU A 110 15.29 -60.12 -16.70
C GLU A 110 15.94 -58.74 -16.78
N ALA A 111 17.20 -58.64 -17.21
CA ALA A 111 17.90 -57.37 -17.36
C ALA A 111 17.23 -56.45 -18.39
N GLU A 112 16.81 -56.97 -19.55
CA GLU A 112 16.08 -56.20 -20.57
C GLU A 112 14.73 -55.72 -20.03
N ALA A 113 14.00 -56.55 -19.28
CA ALA A 113 12.75 -56.13 -18.65
C ALA A 113 12.96 -55.05 -17.58
N THR A 114 14.10 -55.07 -16.86
CA THR A 114 14.45 -53.98 -15.92
C THR A 114 14.87 -52.70 -16.63
N GLU A 115 15.54 -52.80 -17.77
CA GLU A 115 15.89 -51.63 -18.61
C GLU A 115 14.62 -50.95 -19.12
N ASP A 116 13.68 -51.73 -19.67
CA ASP A 116 12.39 -51.21 -20.13
C ASP A 116 11.60 -50.53 -19.01
N ALA A 117 11.64 -51.08 -17.78
CA ALA A 117 10.98 -50.48 -16.63
C ALA A 117 11.65 -49.16 -16.20
N VAL A 118 12.98 -49.10 -16.20
CA VAL A 118 13.73 -47.88 -15.87
C VAL A 118 13.49 -46.78 -16.90
N GLU A 119 13.45 -47.11 -18.20
CA GLU A 119 13.14 -46.15 -19.25
C GLU A 119 11.71 -45.60 -19.13
N ALA A 120 10.75 -46.44 -18.72
CA ALA A 120 9.39 -45.99 -18.43
C ALA A 120 9.34 -45.04 -17.23
N ASP A 121 10.05 -45.35 -16.14
CA ASP A 121 10.14 -44.49 -14.95
C ASP A 121 10.82 -43.15 -15.26
N VAL A 122 11.86 -43.16 -16.11
CA VAL A 122 12.54 -41.93 -16.58
C VAL A 122 11.59 -41.07 -17.40
N ALA A 123 10.82 -41.66 -18.33
CA ALA A 123 9.85 -40.91 -19.11
C ALA A 123 8.72 -40.31 -18.24
N GLU A 124 8.29 -41.02 -17.19
CA GLU A 124 7.33 -40.47 -16.22
C GLU A 124 7.95 -39.31 -15.43
N ALA A 125 9.21 -39.44 -14.99
CA ALA A 125 9.92 -38.38 -14.28
C ALA A 125 10.07 -37.11 -15.13
N GLU A 126 10.47 -37.23 -16.40
CA GLU A 126 10.59 -36.08 -17.32
C GLU A 126 9.24 -35.38 -17.53
N ALA A 127 8.15 -36.14 -17.67
CA ALA A 127 6.81 -35.57 -17.80
C ALA A 127 6.37 -34.85 -16.50
N THR A 128 6.77 -35.35 -15.32
CA THR A 128 6.50 -34.66 -14.06
C THR A 128 7.34 -33.40 -13.90
N GLU A 129 8.58 -33.37 -14.40
CA GLU A 129 9.44 -32.19 -14.38
C GLU A 129 8.82 -31.05 -15.21
N GLU A 130 8.38 -31.35 -16.45
CA GLU A 130 7.72 -30.36 -17.31
C GLU A 130 6.42 -29.81 -16.69
N ALA A 131 5.65 -30.67 -16.02
CA ALA A 131 4.45 -30.25 -15.30
C ALA A 131 4.78 -29.34 -14.11
N VAL A 132 5.85 -29.64 -13.35
CA VAL A 132 6.31 -28.81 -12.23
C VAL A 132 6.83 -27.47 -12.72
N GLU A 133 7.58 -27.42 -13.82
CA GLU A 133 8.04 -26.16 -14.40
C GLU A 133 6.86 -25.27 -14.82
N THR A 134 5.81 -25.88 -15.38
CA THR A 134 4.57 -25.17 -15.74
C THR A 134 3.85 -24.63 -14.50
N ASP A 135 3.69 -25.44 -13.46
CA ASP A 135 3.07 -25.03 -12.20
C ASP A 135 3.85 -23.91 -11.52
N VAL A 136 5.19 -23.95 -11.56
CA VAL A 136 6.06 -22.89 -11.02
C VAL A 136 5.89 -21.60 -11.82
N ALA A 137 5.86 -21.66 -13.15
CA ALA A 137 5.63 -20.48 -13.98
C ALA A 137 4.24 -19.86 -13.76
N GLU A 138 3.20 -20.68 -13.55
CA GLU A 138 1.87 -20.17 -13.18
C GLU A 138 1.89 -19.52 -11.79
N ALA A 139 2.58 -20.12 -10.82
CA ALA A 139 2.72 -19.56 -9.48
C ALA A 139 3.45 -18.20 -9.49
N GLU A 140 4.57 -18.07 -10.20
CA GLU A 140 5.31 -16.80 -10.35
C GLU A 140 4.43 -15.73 -11.01
N ALA A 141 3.66 -16.08 -12.04
CA ALA A 141 2.72 -15.15 -12.67
C ALA A 141 1.60 -14.69 -11.72
N THR A 142 1.15 -15.57 -10.81
CA THR A 142 0.18 -15.18 -9.77
C THR A 142 0.80 -14.32 -8.69
N GLU A 143 2.06 -14.54 -8.31
CA GLU A 143 2.79 -13.68 -7.37
C GLU A 143 2.93 -12.27 -7.93
N ASP A 144 3.38 -12.13 -9.19
CA ASP A 144 3.49 -10.84 -9.87
C ASP A 144 2.15 -10.09 -9.93
N ALA A 145 1.04 -10.81 -10.17
CA ALA A 145 -0.30 -10.23 -10.18
C ALA A 145 -0.74 -9.75 -8.79
N VAL A 146 -0.45 -10.53 -7.74
CA VAL A 146 -0.76 -10.15 -6.35
C VAL A 146 0.05 -8.93 -5.91
N GLU A 147 1.34 -8.88 -6.25
CA GLU A 147 2.19 -7.72 -5.95
C GLU A 147 1.69 -6.45 -6.66
N ALA A 148 1.19 -6.58 -7.90
CA ALA A 148 0.58 -5.46 -8.60
C ALA A 148 -0.73 -4.99 -7.92
N ASP A 149 -1.59 -5.91 -7.51
CA ASP A 149 -2.83 -5.60 -6.79
C ASP A 149 -2.55 -4.94 -5.41
N VAL A 150 -1.50 -5.40 -4.69
CA VAL A 150 -1.06 -4.80 -3.43
C VAL A 150 -0.54 -3.38 -3.66
N ALA A 151 0.26 -3.15 -4.69
CA ALA A 151 0.74 -1.81 -5.01
C ALA A 151 -0.39 -0.85 -5.39
N GLU A 152 -1.42 -1.33 -6.11
CA GLU A 152 -2.62 -0.54 -6.38
C GLU A 152 -3.39 -0.24 -5.09
N ALA A 153 -3.54 -1.20 -4.19
CA ALA A 153 -4.20 -1.02 -2.90
C ALA A 153 -3.47 0.02 -2.01
N GLU A 154 -2.15 -0.07 -1.90
CA GLU A 154 -1.35 0.91 -1.14
C GLU A 154 -1.47 2.33 -1.71
N ALA A 155 -1.48 2.46 -3.04
CA ALA A 155 -1.69 3.76 -3.68
C ALA A 155 -3.11 4.30 -3.43
N THR A 156 -4.13 3.44 -3.38
CA THR A 156 -5.49 3.87 -3.01
C THR A 156 -5.60 4.25 -1.54
N GLU A 157 -4.88 3.58 -0.64
CA GLU A 157 -4.82 3.94 0.79
C GLU A 157 -4.19 5.32 0.97
N GLU A 158 -3.05 5.59 0.32
CA GLU A 158 -2.40 6.91 0.36
C GLU A 158 -3.31 8.02 -0.19
N ALA A 159 -4.05 7.76 -1.27
CA ALA A 159 -5.02 8.70 -1.82
C ALA A 159 -6.19 8.96 -0.85
N VAL A 160 -6.70 7.91 -0.18
CA VAL A 160 -7.78 8.03 0.80
C VAL A 160 -7.31 8.81 2.03
N GLU A 161 -6.10 8.57 2.52
CA GLU A 161 -5.51 9.33 3.63
C GLU A 161 -5.32 10.81 3.26
N ALA A 162 -4.93 11.10 2.01
CA ALA A 162 -4.85 12.48 1.51
C ALA A 162 -6.24 13.14 1.43
N ASP A 163 -7.25 12.44 0.93
CA ASP A 163 -8.64 12.93 0.86
C ASP A 163 -9.22 13.14 2.27
N VAL A 164 -8.91 12.27 3.24
CA VAL A 164 -9.32 12.43 4.64
C VAL A 164 -8.63 13.64 5.27
N ALA A 165 -7.33 13.84 5.03
CA ALA A 165 -6.61 15.01 5.52
C ALA A 165 -7.15 16.32 4.90
N GLU A 166 -7.50 16.32 3.61
CA GLU A 166 -8.17 17.45 2.98
C GLU A 166 -9.56 17.67 3.59
N ALA A 167 -10.34 16.62 3.81
CA ALA A 167 -11.65 16.71 4.44
C ALA A 167 -11.56 17.26 5.88
N GLU A 168 -10.62 16.77 6.71
CA GLU A 168 -10.39 17.27 8.06
C GLU A 168 -9.93 18.73 8.05
N ALA A 169 -9.07 19.13 7.10
CA ALA A 169 -8.69 20.52 6.94
C ALA A 169 -9.87 21.40 6.50
N THR A 170 -10.77 20.89 5.66
CA THR A 170 -12.00 21.60 5.30
C THR A 170 -13.00 21.66 6.46
N GLU A 171 -13.09 20.62 7.29
CA GLU A 171 -13.93 20.60 8.49
C GLU A 171 -13.38 21.60 9.51
N GLU A 172 -12.07 21.62 9.76
CA GLU A 172 -11.43 22.60 10.64
C GLU A 172 -11.59 24.03 10.10
N ALA A 173 -11.51 24.23 8.78
CA ALA A 173 -11.79 25.52 8.15
C ALA A 173 -13.28 25.92 8.23
N VAL A 174 -14.21 24.96 8.08
CA VAL A 174 -15.65 25.19 8.21
C VAL A 174 -16.04 25.44 9.66
N GLU A 175 -15.41 24.77 10.63
CA GLU A 175 -15.59 25.02 12.06
C GLU A 175 -14.94 26.35 12.47
N ALA A 176 -13.82 26.75 11.85
CA ALA A 176 -13.24 28.08 12.03
C ALA A 176 -14.14 29.17 11.42
N GLU A 177 -14.69 28.95 10.23
CA GLU A 177 -15.65 29.86 9.61
C GLU A 177 -17.01 29.84 10.32
N ALA A 178 -17.43 28.73 10.92
CA ALA A 178 -18.64 28.64 11.73
C ALA A 178 -18.44 29.28 13.11
N ALA A 179 -17.24 29.20 13.70
CA ALA A 179 -16.88 29.93 14.90
C ALA A 179 -16.71 31.44 14.63
N GLU A 180 -16.21 31.82 13.45
CA GLU A 180 -16.26 33.21 12.98
C GLU A 180 -17.71 33.64 12.67
N ALA A 181 -18.53 32.76 12.10
CA ALA A 181 -19.95 33.03 11.83
C ALA A 181 -20.75 33.16 13.13
N GLU A 182 -20.55 32.29 14.12
CA GLU A 182 -21.15 32.41 15.45
C GLU A 182 -20.53 33.55 16.26
N ALA A 183 -19.27 33.93 16.05
CA ALA A 183 -18.73 35.17 16.60
C ALA A 183 -19.33 36.40 15.91
N THR A 184 -19.69 36.30 14.63
CA THR A 184 -20.45 37.35 13.91
C THR A 184 -21.94 37.30 14.20
N GLU A 185 -22.50 36.20 14.70
CA GLU A 185 -23.91 36.06 15.07
C GLU A 185 -24.15 36.36 16.56
N ASP A 186 -23.19 36.06 17.44
CA ASP A 186 -23.09 36.57 18.82
C ASP A 186 -22.72 38.06 18.78
N ALA A 187 -21.84 38.49 17.86
CA ALA A 187 -21.71 39.91 17.52
C ALA A 187 -22.96 40.46 16.81
N ALA A 188 -23.75 39.68 16.05
CA ALA A 188 -25.01 40.17 15.45
C ALA A 188 -26.14 40.29 16.50
N GLN A 189 -26.10 39.47 17.55
CA GLN A 189 -27.01 39.54 18.69
C GLN A 189 -26.55 40.59 19.72
N ASP A 190 -25.24 40.92 19.77
CA ASP A 190 -24.69 42.03 20.54
C ASP A 190 -24.78 43.38 19.80
N VAL A 191 -24.67 43.45 18.46
CA VAL A 191 -24.84 44.70 17.69
C VAL A 191 -26.29 45.19 17.68
N ALA A 192 -27.27 44.29 17.73
CA ALA A 192 -28.68 44.70 17.92
C ALA A 192 -28.94 45.33 19.31
N ALA A 193 -28.00 45.18 20.26
CA ALA A 193 -28.04 45.80 21.59
C ALA A 193 -26.95 46.85 21.82
N GLY A 194 -25.92 46.94 20.96
CA GLY A 194 -24.70 47.75 21.16
C GLY A 194 -24.51 48.91 20.18
N ASP A 195 -25.25 48.97 19.06
CA ASP A 195 -25.14 50.07 18.09
C ASP A 195 -25.45 51.45 18.72
N ASP A 196 -26.36 51.51 19.69
CA ASP A 196 -26.74 52.75 20.38
C ASP A 196 -25.61 53.28 21.30
N ASP A 197 -24.86 52.40 21.96
CA ASP A 197 -23.77 52.77 22.88
C ASP A 197 -22.45 53.06 22.13
N ALA A 198 -22.18 52.36 21.02
CA ALA A 198 -21.00 52.61 20.17
C ALA A 198 -21.13 53.93 19.38
N LEU A 199 -22.32 54.26 18.86
CA LEU A 199 -22.59 55.59 18.29
C LEU A 199 -22.55 56.69 19.35
N ALA A 200 -22.83 56.37 20.63
CA ALA A 200 -22.69 57.33 21.72
C ALA A 200 -21.23 57.80 21.93
N LEU A 201 -20.23 56.97 21.59
CA LEU A 201 -18.82 57.40 21.59
C LEU A 201 -18.56 58.53 20.58
N LEU A 202 -19.32 58.57 19.48
CA LEU A 202 -19.23 59.64 18.48
C LEU A 202 -20.03 60.90 18.86
N ALA A 203 -20.86 60.85 19.91
CA ALA A 203 -21.65 62.01 20.33
C ALA A 203 -20.79 63.21 20.79
N GLY A 204 -19.53 62.94 21.18
CA GLY A 204 -18.54 63.96 21.53
C GLY A 204 -17.66 64.46 20.38
N ALA A 205 -17.91 64.02 19.14
CA ALA A 205 -17.08 64.36 18.00
C ALA A 205 -17.18 65.84 17.58
N ASP A 206 -16.04 66.49 17.38
CA ASP A 206 -15.95 67.78 16.69
C ASP A 206 -15.86 67.55 15.17
N ILE A 207 -16.99 67.73 14.48
CA ILE A 207 -17.09 67.51 13.02
C ILE A 207 -16.13 68.40 12.23
N ALA A 208 -15.85 69.63 12.69
CA ALA A 208 -14.96 70.54 12.00
C ALA A 208 -13.48 70.13 12.16
N ASN A 209 -13.12 69.61 13.34
CA ASN A 209 -11.82 68.95 13.51
C ASN A 209 -11.74 67.67 12.67
N GLY A 210 -12.80 66.86 12.66
CA GLY A 210 -12.90 65.63 11.86
C GLY A 210 -12.66 65.86 10.37
N GLU A 211 -13.28 66.90 9.80
CA GLU A 211 -13.03 67.32 8.41
C GLU A 211 -11.56 67.74 8.20
N SER A 212 -10.94 68.38 9.20
CA SER A 212 -9.53 68.76 9.14
C SER A 212 -8.60 67.55 9.19
N VAL A 213 -8.91 66.54 10.02
CA VAL A 213 -8.18 65.27 10.11
C VAL A 213 -8.34 64.46 8.81
N TRP A 214 -9.55 64.43 8.24
CA TRP A 214 -9.87 63.75 6.97
C TRP A 214 -8.96 64.18 5.80
N ARG A 215 -8.38 65.38 5.86
CA ARG A 215 -7.41 65.87 4.87
C ARG A 215 -6.20 64.95 4.67
N GLN A 216 -5.87 64.13 5.66
CA GLN A 216 -4.81 63.12 5.58
C GLN A 216 -5.25 61.90 4.75
N CYS A 217 -6.55 61.61 4.72
CA CYS A 217 -7.14 60.43 4.10
C CYS A 217 -7.59 60.69 2.64
N ARG A 218 -8.01 61.93 2.33
CA ARG A 218 -8.59 62.32 1.03
C ARG A 218 -7.72 62.04 -0.21
N ALA A 219 -6.42 61.86 -0.02
CA ALA A 219 -5.51 61.52 -1.12
C ALA A 219 -5.82 60.12 -1.67
N CYS A 220 -6.22 59.20 -0.80
CA CYS A 220 -6.49 57.80 -1.13
C CYS A 220 -7.99 57.47 -1.11
N HIS A 221 -8.77 58.10 -0.23
CA HIS A 221 -10.17 57.73 0.00
C HIS A 221 -11.15 58.83 -0.41
N ILE A 222 -12.37 58.40 -0.77
CA ILE A 222 -13.54 59.23 -1.04
C ILE A 222 -14.62 58.87 -0.01
N HIS A 223 -15.27 59.86 0.58
CA HIS A 223 -16.24 59.68 1.68
C HIS A 223 -17.69 59.99 1.31
N ASP A 224 -17.91 60.63 0.17
CA ASP A 224 -19.17 61.26 -0.25
C ASP A 224 -19.67 60.73 -1.61
N ALA A 225 -18.97 59.75 -2.18
CA ALA A 225 -19.37 59.00 -3.36
C ALA A 225 -18.78 57.60 -3.32
N GLU A 226 -19.53 56.61 -3.81
CA GLU A 226 -19.10 55.20 -3.93
C GLU A 226 -18.11 55.03 -5.10
N GLN A 227 -16.98 55.72 -5.00
CA GLN A 227 -15.92 55.69 -6.00
C GLN A 227 -14.58 55.40 -5.33
N ASN A 228 -13.88 54.39 -5.82
CA ASN A 228 -12.55 54.04 -5.34
C ASN A 228 -11.47 54.95 -5.94
N ARG A 229 -10.35 55.11 -5.23
CA ARG A 229 -9.21 55.92 -5.69
C ARG A 229 -7.87 55.25 -5.39
N GLY A 230 -7.05 55.83 -4.50
CA GLY A 230 -5.81 55.20 -4.02
C GLY A 230 -6.08 54.17 -2.92
N GLY A 231 -7.29 54.19 -2.37
CA GLY A 231 -7.92 53.24 -1.46
C GLY A 231 -9.41 53.08 -1.81
N PRO A 232 -10.13 52.18 -1.13
CA PRO A 232 -11.57 52.01 -1.28
C PRO A 232 -12.35 53.25 -0.82
N HIS A 233 -13.58 53.47 -1.31
CA HIS A 233 -14.45 54.50 -0.75
C HIS A 233 -14.86 54.18 0.71
N LEU A 234 -15.13 55.21 1.51
CA LEU A 234 -15.47 55.11 2.94
C LEU A 234 -16.89 55.61 3.25
N VAL A 235 -17.74 55.72 2.22
CA VAL A 235 -19.19 55.93 2.40
C VAL A 235 -19.75 54.77 3.23
N ASN A 236 -20.54 55.07 4.27
CA ASN A 236 -21.17 54.09 5.15
C ASN A 236 -20.16 53.08 5.72
N ILE A 237 -18.98 53.54 6.15
CA ILE A 237 -17.92 52.63 6.64
C ILE A 237 -18.27 51.98 7.99
N ILE A 238 -18.98 52.69 8.88
CA ILE A 238 -19.40 52.16 10.17
C ILE A 238 -20.52 51.14 9.93
N GLY A 239 -20.39 49.94 10.50
CA GLY A 239 -21.33 48.83 10.31
C GLY A 239 -21.14 48.08 8.99
N ARG A 240 -20.18 48.47 8.14
CA ARG A 240 -19.88 47.75 6.90
C ARG A 240 -18.88 46.64 7.13
N GLU A 241 -19.07 45.51 6.46
CA GLU A 241 -18.12 44.40 6.44
C GLU A 241 -16.71 44.87 6.04
N VAL A 242 -15.71 44.28 6.70
CA VAL A 242 -14.31 44.52 6.39
C VAL A 242 -14.03 44.04 4.97
N ALA A 243 -13.25 44.81 4.20
CA ALA A 243 -12.89 44.49 2.82
C ALA A 243 -14.08 44.33 1.82
N ALA A 244 -15.22 45.00 2.07
CA ALA A 244 -16.43 44.83 1.26
C ALA A 244 -16.73 45.92 0.20
N ALA A 245 -15.85 46.92 0.00
CA ALA A 245 -16.11 47.94 -1.02
C ALA A 245 -15.98 47.35 -2.43
N GLU A 246 -17.01 47.53 -3.25
CA GLU A 246 -17.06 46.96 -4.60
C GLU A 246 -15.94 47.49 -5.49
N GLY A 247 -15.33 46.62 -6.30
CA GLY A 247 -14.33 47.00 -7.29
C GLY A 247 -12.97 47.40 -6.71
N TRP A 248 -12.69 47.15 -5.43
CA TRP A 248 -11.38 47.31 -4.82
C TRP A 248 -10.67 45.96 -4.64
N ARG A 249 -9.34 45.94 -4.81
CA ARG A 249 -8.51 44.76 -4.52
C ARG A 249 -7.82 44.95 -3.17
N TYR A 250 -8.25 44.19 -2.19
CA TYR A 250 -7.71 44.24 -0.82
C TYR A 250 -6.42 43.42 -0.67
N SER A 251 -5.68 43.68 0.41
CA SER A 251 -4.61 42.77 0.83
C SER A 251 -5.22 41.47 1.35
N ARG A 252 -4.48 40.38 1.19
CA ARG A 252 -4.83 39.08 1.77
C ARG A 252 -5.17 39.20 3.25
N SER A 253 -4.33 39.89 4.02
CA SER A 253 -4.54 40.09 5.46
C SER A 253 -5.80 40.89 5.82
N LEU A 254 -6.26 41.82 4.97
CA LEU A 254 -7.48 42.59 5.26
C LEU A 254 -8.72 41.79 4.86
N SER A 255 -8.64 40.98 3.80
CA SER A 255 -9.72 40.08 3.39
C SER A 255 -9.90 38.92 4.38
N GLU A 256 -8.80 38.34 4.89
CA GLU A 256 -8.83 37.26 5.88
C GLU A 256 -9.15 37.74 7.30
N HIS A 257 -9.18 39.06 7.55
CA HIS A 257 -9.52 39.57 8.89
C HIS A 257 -10.99 39.35 9.24
N GLY A 258 -11.87 39.32 8.22
CA GLY A 258 -13.31 39.16 8.42
C GLY A 258 -13.96 40.27 9.26
N GLY A 259 -15.23 40.06 9.62
CA GLY A 259 -15.97 40.91 10.56
C GLY A 259 -16.53 42.22 9.99
N VAL A 260 -16.95 43.11 10.90
CA VAL A 260 -17.66 44.35 10.62
C VAL A 260 -16.94 45.53 11.27
N TRP A 261 -16.88 46.67 10.56
CA TRP A 261 -16.31 47.91 11.08
C TRP A 261 -17.21 48.59 12.12
N THR A 262 -17.11 48.18 13.37
CA THR A 262 -17.65 48.92 14.53
C THR A 262 -16.88 50.21 14.81
N VAL A 263 -17.43 51.10 15.65
CA VAL A 263 -16.71 52.32 16.07
C VAL A 263 -15.41 51.97 16.78
N GLU A 264 -15.43 50.97 17.67
CA GLU A 264 -14.30 50.51 18.47
C GLU A 264 -13.19 49.91 17.59
N SER A 265 -13.57 49.05 16.64
CA SER A 265 -12.61 48.43 15.71
C SER A 265 -11.98 49.49 14.79
N LEU A 266 -12.76 50.47 14.33
CA LEU A 266 -12.24 51.60 13.56
C LEU A 266 -11.33 52.52 14.38
N LEU A 267 -11.64 52.76 15.66
CA LEU A 267 -10.76 53.52 16.56
C LEU A 267 -9.41 52.82 16.75
N ALA A 268 -9.41 51.49 16.93
CA ALA A 268 -8.18 50.71 17.05
C ALA A 268 -7.40 50.65 15.73
N TRP A 269 -8.09 50.43 14.61
CA TRP A 269 -7.52 50.41 13.27
C TRP A 269 -6.83 51.73 12.94
N LEU A 270 -7.49 52.86 13.19
CA LEU A 270 -6.97 54.19 12.90
C LEU A 270 -5.79 54.57 13.81
N GLU A 271 -5.65 53.98 15.00
CA GLU A 271 -4.50 54.26 15.86
C GLU A 271 -3.19 53.73 15.27
N ASN A 272 -3.21 52.51 14.73
CA ASN A 272 -2.06 51.89 14.09
C ASN A 272 -2.46 50.74 13.15
N PRO A 273 -2.69 51.01 11.86
CA PRO A 273 -3.12 50.00 10.90
C PRO A 273 -2.17 48.81 10.79
N ASP A 274 -0.86 49.08 10.72
CA ASP A 274 0.17 48.05 10.57
C ASP A 274 0.25 47.11 11.77
N SER A 275 -0.12 47.58 12.96
CA SER A 275 -0.15 46.76 14.17
C SER A 275 -1.50 46.06 14.37
N TYR A 276 -2.60 46.66 13.91
CA TYR A 276 -3.94 46.11 14.08
C TYR A 276 -4.17 44.96 13.09
N ILE A 277 -3.86 45.15 11.80
CA ILE A 277 -3.87 44.09 10.78
C ILE A 277 -2.51 44.08 10.07
N PRO A 278 -1.56 43.27 10.55
CA PRO A 278 -0.24 43.13 9.92
C PRO A 278 -0.33 42.71 8.44
N GLY A 279 0.51 43.31 7.60
CA GLY A 279 0.53 43.01 6.15
C GLY A 279 -0.57 43.69 5.34
N ASN A 280 -1.38 44.57 5.96
CA ASN A 280 -2.32 45.40 5.22
C ASN A 280 -1.57 46.33 4.22
N GLN A 281 -2.26 46.76 3.17
CA GLN A 281 -1.67 47.62 2.13
C GLN A 281 -1.94 49.12 2.33
N MET A 282 -2.59 49.53 3.42
CA MET A 282 -2.86 50.93 3.70
C MET A 282 -1.63 51.61 4.30
N ALA A 283 -0.85 52.29 3.46
CA ALA A 283 0.35 53.02 3.88
C ALA A 283 0.01 54.26 4.72
N PHE A 284 -0.39 54.07 5.98
CA PHE A 284 -0.78 55.11 6.92
C PHE A 284 -0.20 54.84 8.32
N ARG A 285 0.44 55.86 8.92
CA ARG A 285 1.15 55.71 10.21
C ARG A 285 0.22 55.62 11.44
N GLY A 286 -1.07 55.88 11.24
CA GLY A 286 -2.08 55.98 12.29
C GLY A 286 -2.22 57.38 12.89
N LEU A 287 -3.33 57.57 13.60
CA LEU A 287 -3.71 58.76 14.37
C LEU A 287 -3.57 58.45 15.86
N ARG A 288 -2.51 58.95 16.50
CA ARG A 288 -2.22 58.63 17.91
C ARG A 288 -3.15 59.31 18.90
N ASN A 289 -3.65 60.49 18.54
CA ASN A 289 -4.63 61.19 19.36
C ASN A 289 -6.00 60.52 19.19
N GLU A 290 -6.56 60.05 20.30
CA GLU A 290 -7.86 59.39 20.33
C GLU A 290 -9.00 60.33 19.89
N GLN A 291 -8.97 61.60 20.32
CA GLN A 291 -9.99 62.56 19.92
C GLN A 291 -9.98 62.81 18.41
N ASP A 292 -8.82 62.86 17.77
CA ASP A 292 -8.73 63.00 16.31
C ASP A 292 -9.35 61.79 15.58
N ARG A 293 -9.28 60.58 16.19
CA ARG A 293 -9.94 59.39 15.65
C ARG A 293 -11.46 59.45 15.82
N ILE A 294 -11.93 59.85 17.00
CA ILE A 294 -13.37 60.05 17.27
C ILE A 294 -13.94 61.10 16.31
N ASP A 295 -13.25 62.23 16.16
CA ASP A 295 -13.71 63.35 15.33
C ASP A 295 -13.80 62.98 13.85
N VAL A 296 -12.80 62.27 13.30
CA VAL A 296 -12.84 61.84 11.89
C VAL A 296 -13.92 60.79 11.64
N LEU A 297 -14.16 59.88 12.58
CA LEU A 297 -15.26 58.91 12.46
C LEU A 297 -16.62 59.61 12.56
N GLY A 298 -16.77 60.59 13.46
CA GLY A 298 -17.98 61.41 13.54
C GLY A 298 -18.24 62.18 12.25
N PHE A 299 -17.20 62.76 11.63
CA PHE A 299 -17.30 63.42 10.33
C PHE A 299 -17.71 62.45 9.21
N LEU A 300 -17.12 61.25 9.14
CA LEU A 300 -17.47 60.23 8.15
C LEU A 300 -18.91 59.73 8.33
N ASN A 301 -19.35 59.53 9.56
CA ASN A 301 -20.72 59.16 9.90
C ASN A 301 -21.72 60.24 9.46
N ALA A 302 -21.43 61.50 9.77
CA ALA A 302 -22.30 62.63 9.41
C ALA A 302 -22.37 62.90 7.90
N SER A 303 -21.33 62.51 7.15
CA SER A 303 -21.24 62.69 5.69
C SER A 303 -21.85 61.53 4.90
N SER A 304 -22.07 60.40 5.57
CA SER A 304 -22.68 59.21 5.02
C SER A 304 -24.21 59.34 5.10
N ALA A 305 -24.93 58.96 4.04
CA ALA A 305 -26.39 59.00 4.04
C ALA A 305 -26.93 57.83 4.87
N ASN A 306 -27.05 58.04 6.18
CA ASN A 306 -27.77 57.14 7.08
C ASN A 306 -29.28 57.18 6.83
#